data_AF-A0A4R1MYX4-F1
#
_entry.id   AF-A0A4R1MYX4-F1
#
_cell.length_a   1.000
_cell.length_b   1.000
_cell.length_c   1.000
_cell.angle_alpha   90.00
_cell.angle_beta   90.00
_cell.angle_gamma   90.00
#
_symmetry.space_group_name_H-M   'P 1'
#
loop_
_entity.id
_entity.type
_entity.pdbx_description
1 polymer ?
#
loop_
_entity_poly.entity_id
_entity_poly.type
_entity_poly.pdbx_seq_one_letter_code
_entity_poly.pdbx_strand_id
1 'polypeptide(L)'
;MYKMLQRNLEGYFSVYKENEQNYRYEVAQALKGFMDKRIYDRWRTDNPKRYKEVNTLVYHIQQAASEFPRFETLSWDLWGMGYIAQPINVFSDEDLREILNIINLCLGTSYIQDNIA
;
A
#
# COMPACT_ATOMS: atom_id res chain seq x y z
N MET A 1 -9.20 -7.39 5.97
CA MET A 1 -8.75 -6.02 5.66
C MET A 1 -8.18 -5.85 4.25
N TYR A 2 -7.44 -6.81 3.71
CA TYR A 2 -6.83 -6.68 2.39
C TYR A 2 -7.81 -6.35 1.25
N LYS A 3 -8.98 -7.02 1.19
CA LYS A 3 -10.01 -6.71 0.19
C LYS A 3 -10.50 -5.25 0.25
N MET A 4 -10.56 -4.68 1.46
CA MET A 4 -10.88 -3.27 1.66
C MET A 4 -9.75 -2.37 1.17
N LEU A 5 -8.50 -2.71 1.48
CA LEU A 5 -7.33 -2.02 0.97
C LEU A 5 -7.30 -2.02 -0.57
N GLN A 6 -7.52 -3.18 -1.20
CA GLN A 6 -7.60 -3.30 -2.67
C GLN A 6 -8.64 -2.33 -3.25
N ARG A 7 -9.89 -2.41 -2.79
CA ARG A 7 -10.99 -1.58 -3.27
C ARG A 7 -10.72 -0.08 -3.07
N ASN A 8 -10.19 0.29 -1.90
CA ASN A 8 -9.96 1.70 -1.59
C ASN A 8 -8.73 2.25 -2.31
N LEU A 9 -7.72 1.44 -2.61
CA LEU A 9 -6.61 1.82 -3.48
C LEU A 9 -7.06 2.03 -4.93
N GLU A 10 -7.97 1.20 -5.45
CA GLU A 10 -8.57 1.42 -6.77
C GLU A 10 -9.27 2.78 -6.84
N GLY A 11 -10.05 3.13 -5.80
CA GLY A 11 -10.66 4.45 -5.66
C GLY A 11 -9.64 5.57 -5.50
N TYR A 12 -8.56 5.35 -4.75
CA TYR A 12 -7.48 6.33 -4.61
C TYR A 12 -6.86 6.65 -5.97
N PHE A 13 -6.44 5.63 -6.73
CA PHE A 13 -5.82 5.85 -8.03
C PHE A 13 -6.77 6.44 -9.07
N SER A 14 -8.08 6.17 -8.98
CA SER A 14 -9.04 6.76 -9.91
C SER A 14 -9.21 8.27 -9.70
N VAL A 15 -9.21 8.74 -8.44
CA VAL A 15 -9.31 10.18 -8.10
C VAL A 15 -8.10 10.96 -8.61
N TYR A 16 -6.89 10.38 -8.50
CA TYR A 16 -5.65 11.06 -8.91
C TYR A 16 -5.29 10.87 -10.39
N LYS A 17 -6.10 10.16 -11.17
CA LYS A 17 -5.81 9.84 -12.58
C LYS A 17 -5.62 11.09 -13.46
N GLU A 18 -6.29 12.19 -13.14
CA GLU A 18 -6.18 13.45 -13.89
C GLU A 18 -5.08 14.38 -13.35
N ASN A 19 -4.42 13.99 -12.25
CA ASN A 19 -3.38 14.77 -11.60
C ASN A 19 -2.17 13.88 -11.25
N GLU A 20 -1.58 13.27 -12.29
CA GLU A 20 -0.48 12.32 -12.13
C GLU A 20 0.83 12.96 -11.63
N GLN A 21 0.95 14.30 -11.68
CA GLN A 21 2.07 15.05 -11.14
C GLN A 21 1.97 15.27 -9.62
N ASN A 22 0.92 14.76 -8.98
CA ASN A 22 0.77 14.84 -7.55
C ASN A 22 1.79 13.91 -6.85
N TYR A 23 2.60 14.47 -5.97
CA TYR A 23 3.57 13.73 -5.15
C TYR A 23 2.99 12.46 -4.52
N ARG A 24 1.76 12.54 -3.96
CA ARG A 24 1.11 11.39 -3.32
C ARG A 24 0.78 10.29 -4.34
N TYR A 25 0.42 10.66 -5.56
CA TYR A 25 0.20 9.70 -6.65
C TYR A 25 1.50 8.99 -7.07
N GLU A 26 2.62 9.72 -7.09
CA GLU A 26 3.93 9.17 -7.44
C GLU A 26 4.41 8.15 -6.40
N VAL A 27 4.38 8.51 -5.10
CA VAL A 27 4.81 7.60 -4.03
C VAL A 27 3.87 6.41 -3.88
N ALA A 28 2.56 6.60 -4.12
CA ALA A 28 1.57 5.53 -4.07
C ALA A 28 1.80 4.45 -5.12
N GLN A 29 2.56 4.68 -6.21
CA GLN A 29 2.76 3.69 -7.28
C GLN A 29 3.25 2.33 -6.77
N ALA A 30 4.03 2.30 -5.69
CA ALA A 30 4.48 1.05 -5.06
C ALA A 30 3.30 0.20 -4.52
N LEU A 31 2.19 0.84 -4.13
CA LEU A 31 0.97 0.20 -3.62
C LEU A 31 0.19 -0.57 -4.68
N LYS A 32 0.51 -0.39 -5.98
CA LYS A 32 -0.09 -1.19 -7.06
C LYS A 32 0.15 -2.68 -6.88
N GLY A 33 1.25 -3.06 -6.20
CA GLY A 33 1.51 -4.46 -5.83
C GLY A 33 0.49 -5.05 -4.86
N PHE A 34 -0.17 -4.23 -4.04
CA PHE A 34 -1.24 -4.66 -3.14
C PHE A 34 -2.60 -4.74 -3.83
N MET A 35 -2.81 -4.06 -4.96
CA MET A 35 -4.10 -4.04 -5.67
C MET A 35 -4.45 -5.38 -6.30
N ASP A 36 -3.46 -6.15 -6.77
CA ASP A 36 -3.67 -7.46 -7.36
C ASP A 36 -2.46 -8.35 -7.09
N LYS A 37 -2.69 -9.50 -6.42
CA LYS A 37 -1.63 -10.47 -6.11
C LYS A 37 -0.87 -10.93 -7.36
N ARG A 38 -1.52 -10.98 -8.53
CA ARG A 38 -0.88 -11.34 -9.81
C ARG A 38 0.12 -10.28 -10.28
N ILE A 39 -0.06 -9.01 -9.90
CA ILE A 39 0.93 -7.95 -10.18
C ILE A 39 2.18 -8.23 -9.36
N TYR A 40 2.01 -8.45 -8.06
CA TYR A 40 3.11 -8.79 -7.15
C TYR A 40 3.88 -10.03 -7.61
N ASP A 41 3.18 -11.11 -7.98
CA ASP A 41 3.82 -12.35 -8.43
C ASP A 41 4.60 -12.18 -9.74
N ARG A 42 4.09 -11.39 -10.68
CA ARG A 42 4.83 -11.08 -11.92
C ARG A 42 6.05 -10.22 -11.64
N TRP A 43 5.95 -9.23 -10.76
CA TRP A 43 7.07 -8.37 -10.41
C TRP A 43 8.25 -9.12 -9.81
N ARG A 44 8.02 -10.27 -9.17
CA ARG A 44 9.10 -11.14 -8.69
C ARG A 44 10.13 -11.46 -9.79
N THR A 45 9.67 -11.62 -11.04
CA THR A 45 10.52 -11.94 -12.19
C THR A 45 10.75 -10.72 -13.06
N ASP A 46 9.69 -10.00 -13.41
CA ASP A 46 9.71 -9.00 -14.48
C ASP A 46 10.05 -7.59 -13.98
N ASN A 47 9.91 -7.33 -12.68
CA ASN A 47 10.25 -6.05 -12.08
C ASN A 47 10.77 -6.21 -10.63
N PRO A 48 12.00 -6.71 -10.44
CA PRO A 48 12.55 -6.99 -9.12
C PRO A 48 12.63 -5.76 -8.21
N LYS A 49 12.71 -4.55 -8.78
CA LYS A 49 12.69 -3.29 -8.01
C LYS A 49 11.33 -3.10 -7.34
N ARG A 50 10.23 -3.14 -8.11
CA ARG A 50 8.87 -3.03 -7.56
C ARG A 50 8.53 -4.17 -6.59
N TYR A 51 9.05 -5.37 -6.85
CA TYR A 51 8.90 -6.50 -5.92
C TYR A 51 9.54 -6.21 -4.56
N LYS A 52 10.78 -5.68 -4.55
CA LYS A 52 11.47 -5.28 -3.32
C LYS A 52 10.74 -4.16 -2.59
N GLU A 53 10.27 -3.15 -3.33
CA GLU A 53 9.44 -2.07 -2.77
C GLU A 53 8.23 -2.61 -2.01
N VAL A 54 7.46 -3.53 -2.61
CA VAL A 54 6.31 -4.15 -1.93
C VAL A 54 6.74 -4.91 -0.68
N ASN A 55 7.81 -5.71 -0.75
CA ASN A 55 8.29 -6.47 0.42
C ASN A 55 8.77 -5.56 1.56
N THR A 56 9.37 -4.43 1.21
CA THR A 56 9.74 -3.37 2.16
C THR A 56 8.52 -2.75 2.80
N LEU A 57 7.50 -2.44 2.02
CA LEU A 57 6.25 -1.93 2.58
C LEU A 57 5.58 -2.93 3.51
N VAL A 58 5.56 -4.23 3.18
CA VAL A 58 5.03 -5.29 4.07
C VAL A 58 5.77 -5.29 5.41
N TYR A 59 7.10 -5.17 5.38
CA TYR A 59 7.90 -5.06 6.60
C TYR A 59 7.53 -3.83 7.42
N HIS A 60 7.43 -2.64 6.81
CA HIS A 60 7.10 -1.41 7.54
C HIS A 60 5.67 -1.37 8.04
N ILE A 61 4.70 -1.96 7.33
CA ILE A 61 3.34 -2.16 7.82
C ILE A 61 3.37 -2.99 9.12
N GLN A 62 4.16 -4.05 9.17
CA GLN A 62 4.32 -4.86 10.39
C GLN A 62 4.93 -4.07 11.55
N GLN A 63 5.96 -3.27 11.28
CA GLN A 63 6.61 -2.46 12.31
C GLN A 63 5.73 -1.31 12.83
N ALA A 64 4.89 -0.74 11.98
CA ALA A 64 4.03 0.38 12.32
C ALA A 64 2.69 -0.03 12.97
N ALA A 65 2.52 -1.31 13.33
CA ALA A 65 1.29 -1.80 13.97
C ALA A 65 0.96 -1.12 15.31
N SER A 66 1.98 -0.65 16.05
CA SER A 66 1.78 0.11 17.29
C SER A 66 1.22 1.52 17.05
N GLU A 67 1.53 2.12 15.90
CA GLU A 67 1.06 3.46 15.50
C GLU A 67 -0.28 3.38 14.78
N PHE A 68 -0.46 2.36 13.93
CA PHE A 68 -1.67 2.11 13.16
C PHE A 68 -2.24 0.73 13.52
N PRO A 69 -3.18 0.63 14.49
CA PRO A 69 -3.68 -0.67 14.96
C PRO A 69 -4.29 -1.55 13.85
N ARG A 70 -4.82 -0.94 12.78
CA ARG A 70 -5.35 -1.66 11.61
C ARG A 70 -4.25 -2.42 10.83
N PHE A 71 -2.98 -2.04 11.00
CA PHE A 71 -1.87 -2.69 10.32
C PHE A 71 -1.57 -4.08 10.88
N GLU A 72 -1.91 -4.36 12.13
CA GLU A 72 -1.77 -5.71 12.68
C GLU A 72 -2.62 -6.70 11.88
N THR A 73 -3.91 -6.43 11.75
CA THR A 73 -4.83 -7.26 10.95
C THR A 73 -4.44 -7.28 9.47
N LEU A 74 -4.01 -6.14 8.90
CA LEU A 74 -3.53 -6.13 7.52
C LEU A 74 -2.28 -7.00 7.34
N SER A 75 -1.35 -7.01 8.29
CA SER A 75 -0.13 -7.81 8.24
C SER A 75 -0.44 -9.30 8.18
N TRP A 76 -1.41 -9.76 8.97
CA TRP A 76 -1.89 -11.14 8.93
C TRP A 76 -2.51 -11.50 7.57
N ASP A 77 -3.33 -10.60 7.00
CA ASP A 77 -3.90 -10.83 5.67
C ASP A 77 -2.79 -10.93 4.60
N LEU A 78 -1.84 -9.99 4.61
CA LEU A 78 -0.70 -9.96 3.68
C LEU A 78 0.12 -11.26 3.76
N TRP A 79 0.40 -11.74 4.97
CA TRP A 79 1.07 -13.01 5.18
C TRP A 79 0.25 -14.19 4.65
N GLY A 80 -1.05 -14.25 4.95
CA GLY A 80 -1.94 -15.31 4.49
C GLY A 80 -2.09 -15.38 2.97
N MET A 81 -1.87 -14.27 2.28
CA MET A 81 -1.84 -14.24 0.80
C MET A 81 -0.45 -14.50 0.21
N GLY A 82 0.58 -14.68 1.04
CA GLY A 82 1.94 -14.98 0.56
C GLY A 82 2.76 -13.76 0.15
N TYR A 83 2.44 -12.56 0.66
CA TYR A 83 3.39 -11.44 0.63
C TYR A 83 4.50 -11.68 1.65
N ILE A 84 5.73 -11.27 1.33
CA ILE A 84 6.88 -11.43 2.22
C ILE A 84 7.33 -10.08 2.76
N ALA A 85 7.79 -10.06 4.00
CA ALA A 85 8.38 -8.88 4.64
C ALA A 85 9.90 -8.88 4.47
N GLN A 86 10.48 -7.80 3.94
CA GLN A 86 11.93 -7.66 3.82
C GLN A 86 12.38 -6.21 4.13
N PRO A 87 13.25 -5.99 5.13
CA PRO A 87 13.73 -4.66 5.51
C PRO A 87 14.84 -4.18 4.54
N ILE A 88 14.45 -3.78 3.34
CA ILE A 88 15.36 -3.23 2.33
C ILE A 88 15.16 -1.72 2.30
N ASN A 89 16.26 -0.96 2.32
CA ASN A 89 16.16 0.49 2.22
C ASN A 89 15.95 0.91 0.76
N VAL A 90 14.69 1.16 0.37
CA VAL A 90 14.31 1.56 -1.02
C VAL A 90 13.46 2.83 -1.09
N PHE A 91 13.05 3.38 0.06
CA PHE A 91 12.26 4.61 0.17
C PHE A 91 13.03 5.62 1.02
N SER A 92 12.82 6.91 0.76
CA SER A 92 13.17 7.92 1.76
C SER A 92 12.23 7.81 2.97
N ASP A 93 12.63 8.35 4.12
CA ASP A 93 11.77 8.37 5.31
C ASP A 93 10.46 9.14 5.05
N GLU A 94 10.52 10.19 4.25
CA GLU A 94 9.35 11.00 3.86
C GLU A 94 8.38 10.22 2.97
N ASP A 95 8.89 9.57 1.92
CA ASP A 95 8.08 8.73 1.02
C ASP A 95 7.44 7.59 1.80
N LEU A 96 8.22 6.90 2.64
CA LEU A 96 7.74 5.78 3.42
C LEU A 96 6.61 6.21 4.36
N ARG A 97 6.79 7.32 5.07
CA ARG A 97 5.77 7.86 5.97
C ARG A 97 4.49 8.21 5.21
N GLU A 98 4.62 8.83 4.04
CA GLU A 98 3.46 9.20 3.23
C GLU A 98 2.73 7.96 2.68
N ILE A 99 3.48 6.93 2.25
CA ILE A 99 2.89 5.66 1.81
C ILE A 99 2.11 4.99 2.95
N LEU A 100 2.67 4.92 4.16
CA LEU A 100 1.97 4.35 5.32
C LEU A 100 0.71 5.15 5.67
N ASN A 101 0.75 6.49 5.58
CA ASN A 101 -0.42 7.33 5.74
C ASN A 101 -1.52 7.00 4.73
N ILE A 102 -1.17 6.79 3.46
CA ILE A 102 -2.11 6.42 2.40
C ILE A 102 -2.73 5.05 2.67
N ILE A 103 -1.93 4.06 3.10
CA ILE A 103 -2.45 2.74 3.49
C ILE A 103 -3.43 2.89 4.65
N ASN A 104 -3.07 3.63 5.70
CA ASN A 104 -3.93 3.84 6.86
C ASN A 104 -5.24 4.55 6.46
N LEU A 105 -5.17 5.57 5.60
CA LEU A 105 -6.34 6.22 5.02
C LEU A 105 -7.24 5.22 4.27
N CYS A 106 -6.65 4.38 3.43
CA CYS A 106 -7.38 3.34 2.69
C CYS A 106 -7.95 2.25 3.59
N LEU A 107 -7.39 2.03 4.79
CA LEU A 107 -7.96 1.13 5.79
C LEU A 107 -9.03 1.81 6.64
N GLY A 108 -9.13 3.14 6.63
CA GLY A 108 -10.15 3.95 7.28
C GLY A 108 -11.54 3.78 6.64
N THR A 109 -12.59 3.79 7.45
CA THR A 109 -13.99 3.63 7.00
C THR A 109 -14.76 4.95 6.84
N SER A 110 -14.11 6.13 6.84
CA SER A 110 -14.84 7.41 7.02
C SER A 110 -14.31 8.61 6.23
N TYR A 111 -13.73 8.42 5.03
CA TYR A 111 -13.41 9.59 4.18
C TYR A 111 -14.09 9.60 2.82
N ILE A 112 -14.54 8.44 2.34
CA ILE A 112 -15.08 8.31 0.97
C ILE A 112 -16.61 8.25 0.96
N GLN A 113 -17.28 7.82 2.03
CA GLN A 113 -18.75 7.86 2.09
C GLN A 113 -19.29 9.25 2.45
N ASP A 114 -18.57 10.04 3.25
CA ASP A 114 -19.06 11.36 3.71
C ASP A 114 -18.80 12.50 2.70
N ASN A 115 -18.05 12.26 1.63
CA ASN A 115 -17.78 13.24 0.57
C ASN A 115 -18.54 12.94 -0.74
N ILE A 116 -19.51 12.02 -0.71
CA ILE A 116 -20.43 11.71 -1.83
C ILE A 116 -21.88 11.78 -1.34
N ALA A 117 -22.21 12.80 -0.54
CA ALA A 117 -23.57 13.13 -0.13
C ALA A 117 -23.89 14.58 -0.47
#